data_AF-A0A1B7MDQ1-F1
#
_entry.id   AF-A0A1B7MDQ1-F1
#
_cell.length_a   1.000
_cell.length_b   1.000
_cell.length_c   1.000
_cell.angle_alpha   90.00
_cell.angle_beta   90.00
_cell.angle_gamma   90.00
#
_symmetry.space_group_name_H-M   'P 1'
#
loop_
_entity.id
_entity.type
_entity.pdbx_description
1 polymer ?
#
loop_
_entity_poly.entity_id
_entity_poly.type
_entity_poly.pdbx_seq_one_letter_code
_entity_poly.pdbx_strand_id
1 'polypeptide(L)'
;MLHLAFAALGSLHLLTSVSAQTWCNKNYMSSQPVVPPGGNFPMAAPSADPLLAFRCAAAMKPYLEEDVGTPAGVLVDSPVVYSVISGAEPIDLPSGPLSSAGNLDVTVSLNGKTLAKALVPLNASAYELPFSLNGITPQMTPYNLSCEATYLATNSAASSSSTQTYSASAALSVLPNPTNSSVTKMDLRTGALLARPATGLGGEYEPIFPIGFYTTFDGYLSTNLSAIDILKEQG
;
A
#
# COMPACT_ATOMS: atom_id res chain seq x y z
N MET A 1 -81.64 -25.11 -24.36
CA MET A 1 -81.53 -23.80 -25.03
C MET A 1 -80.20 -23.21 -24.57
N LEU A 2 -79.10 -23.50 -25.27
CA LEU A 2 -78.59 -22.83 -26.47
C LEU A 2 -77.75 -21.56 -26.13
N HIS A 3 -76.48 -21.63 -26.55
CA HIS A 3 -75.44 -20.60 -26.76
C HIS A 3 -74.22 -20.68 -25.81
N LEU A 4 -73.08 -21.25 -26.24
CA LEU A 4 -72.00 -20.71 -27.11
C LEU A 4 -71.29 -19.47 -26.56
N ALA A 5 -70.01 -19.62 -26.22
CA ALA A 5 -68.90 -18.68 -26.51
C ALA A 5 -67.59 -19.23 -25.88
N PHE A 6 -66.69 -19.81 -26.67
CA PHE A 6 -65.54 -19.18 -27.35
C PHE A 6 -64.24 -19.24 -26.53
N ALA A 7 -63.29 -19.98 -27.09
CA ALA A 7 -61.94 -20.18 -26.61
C ALA A 7 -61.07 -18.91 -26.77
N ALA A 8 -60.17 -18.70 -25.83
CA ALA A 8 -59.00 -17.85 -26.01
C ALA A 8 -57.77 -18.58 -25.45
N LEU A 9 -57.02 -19.25 -26.33
CA LEU A 9 -55.64 -19.64 -26.04
C LEU A 9 -54.78 -18.37 -26.08
N GLY A 10 -54.39 -17.86 -24.92
CA GLY A 10 -53.36 -16.83 -24.81
C GLY A 10 -51.97 -17.47 -24.92
N SER A 11 -51.27 -17.22 -26.01
CA SER A 11 -49.85 -17.57 -26.18
C SER A 11 -49.01 -16.77 -25.19
N LEU A 12 -48.57 -17.44 -24.11
CA LEU A 12 -47.63 -16.88 -23.15
C LEU A 12 -46.23 -16.93 -23.78
N HIS A 13 -45.83 -15.85 -24.45
CA HIS A 13 -44.44 -15.69 -24.88
C HIS A 13 -43.56 -15.53 -23.64
N LEU A 14 -42.80 -16.58 -23.30
CA LEU A 14 -41.65 -16.47 -22.42
C LEU A 14 -40.67 -15.47 -23.05
N LEU A 15 -40.60 -14.27 -22.48
CA LEU A 15 -39.46 -13.38 -22.66
C LEU A 15 -38.26 -14.06 -22.00
N THR A 16 -37.52 -14.85 -22.79
CA THR A 16 -36.19 -15.28 -22.42
C THR A 16 -35.33 -14.03 -22.28
N SER A 17 -35.10 -13.57 -21.06
CA SER A 17 -34.06 -12.60 -20.76
C SER A 17 -32.73 -13.22 -21.16
N VAL A 18 -32.19 -12.81 -22.32
CA VAL A 18 -30.82 -13.12 -22.71
C VAL A 18 -29.94 -12.42 -21.68
N SER A 19 -29.25 -13.22 -20.84
CA SER A 19 -28.16 -12.71 -20.02
C SER A 19 -27.11 -12.14 -20.97
N ALA A 20 -27.02 -10.82 -21.03
CA ALA A 20 -26.04 -10.14 -21.87
C ALA A 20 -24.64 -10.66 -21.54
N GLN A 21 -23.89 -11.08 -22.56
CA GLN A 21 -22.47 -11.36 -22.45
C GLN A 21 -21.74 -10.03 -22.23
N THR A 22 -21.48 -9.69 -20.97
CA THR A 22 -20.61 -8.57 -20.63
C THR A 22 -19.16 -8.99 -20.83
N TRP A 23 -18.38 -8.21 -21.57
CA TRP A 23 -16.91 -8.36 -21.64
C TRP A 23 -16.27 -7.19 -20.88
N CYS A 24 -15.43 -7.48 -19.89
CA CYS A 24 -14.83 -6.46 -19.00
C CYS A 24 -15.87 -5.51 -18.37
N ASN A 25 -17.01 -6.04 -17.91
CA ASN A 25 -18.13 -5.26 -17.36
C ASN A 25 -18.73 -4.19 -18.31
N LYS A 26 -18.55 -4.33 -19.62
CA LYS A 26 -19.20 -3.49 -20.63
C LYS A 26 -20.17 -4.30 -21.48
N ASN A 27 -21.25 -3.64 -21.86
CA ASN A 27 -22.18 -4.12 -22.87
C ASN A 27 -21.48 -4.18 -24.24
N TYR A 28 -21.61 -5.30 -24.95
CA TYR A 28 -20.93 -5.53 -26.23
C TYR A 28 -21.80 -5.20 -27.45
N MET A 29 -23.13 -5.15 -27.30
CA MET A 29 -24.04 -4.91 -28.42
C MET A 29 -24.31 -3.42 -28.63
N SER A 30 -24.38 -2.99 -29.89
CA SER A 30 -24.66 -1.59 -30.26
C SER A 30 -26.06 -1.10 -29.83
N SER A 31 -27.00 -2.02 -29.61
CA SER A 31 -28.36 -1.72 -29.14
C SER A 31 -28.47 -1.62 -27.62
N GLN A 32 -27.38 -1.84 -26.88
CA GLN A 32 -27.37 -1.79 -25.42
C GLN A 32 -26.92 -0.41 -24.92
N PRO A 33 -27.39 0.03 -23.73
CA PRO A 33 -27.00 1.31 -23.17
C PRO A 33 -25.51 1.31 -22.81
N VAL A 34 -24.88 2.49 -22.94
CA VAL A 34 -23.52 2.72 -22.46
C VAL A 34 -23.53 2.65 -20.93
N VAL A 35 -22.80 1.69 -20.36
CA VAL A 35 -22.55 1.60 -18.92
C VAL A 35 -21.18 2.24 -18.67
N PRO A 36 -21.07 3.28 -17.82
CA PRO A 36 -19.78 3.83 -17.44
C PRO A 36 -18.86 2.72 -16.92
N PRO A 37 -17.60 2.66 -17.37
CA PRO A 37 -16.67 1.67 -16.81
C PRO A 37 -16.59 1.88 -15.29
N GLY A 38 -16.80 0.80 -14.53
CA GLY A 38 -16.44 0.78 -13.11
C GLY A 38 -14.92 0.93 -12.91
N GLY A 39 -14.47 0.90 -11.67
CA GLY A 39 -13.04 1.02 -11.34
C GLY A 39 -12.57 2.45 -11.07
N ASN A 40 -13.47 3.43 -11.08
CA ASN A 40 -13.16 4.73 -10.47
C ASN A 40 -13.00 4.55 -8.96
N PHE A 41 -11.90 5.03 -8.42
CA PHE A 41 -11.76 5.15 -6.97
C PHE A 41 -12.69 6.26 -6.47
N PRO A 42 -13.43 6.05 -5.37
CA PRO A 42 -14.22 7.11 -4.78
C PRO A 42 -13.31 8.28 -4.40
N MET A 43 -13.67 9.48 -4.81
CA MET A 43 -12.96 10.69 -4.39
C MET A 43 -13.22 10.90 -2.89
N ALA A 44 -12.15 11.14 -2.12
CA ALA A 44 -12.28 11.45 -0.71
C ALA A 44 -13.09 12.75 -0.52
N ALA A 45 -13.98 12.78 0.47
CA ALA A 45 -14.74 13.98 0.80
C ALA A 45 -13.78 15.09 1.27
N PRO A 46 -14.02 16.35 0.89
CA PRO A 46 -13.22 17.47 1.38
C PRO A 46 -13.47 17.70 2.88
N SER A 47 -12.45 18.21 3.58
CA SER A 47 -12.52 18.68 4.96
C SER A 47 -12.22 20.18 5.01
N ALA A 48 -13.00 20.94 5.77
CA ALA A 48 -12.72 22.36 6.02
C ALA A 48 -11.55 22.54 7.00
N ASP A 49 -11.39 21.59 7.91
CA ASP A 49 -10.35 21.57 8.94
C ASP A 49 -9.17 20.68 8.51
N PRO A 50 -7.92 21.03 8.89
CA PRO A 50 -6.76 20.20 8.58
C PRO A 50 -6.80 18.88 9.35
N LEU A 51 -6.42 17.81 8.66
CA LEU A 51 -6.30 16.46 9.22
C LEU A 51 -4.85 15.98 9.09
N LEU A 52 -4.31 15.31 10.10
CA LEU A 52 -3.03 14.61 10.03
C LEU A 52 -3.27 13.14 9.68
N ALA A 53 -2.72 12.69 8.56
CA ALA A 53 -2.69 11.27 8.20
C ALA A 53 -1.36 10.64 8.63
N PHE A 54 -1.25 10.32 9.91
CA PHE A 54 -0.05 9.73 10.49
C PHE A 54 0.07 8.24 10.16
N ARG A 55 1.20 7.83 9.58
CA ARG A 55 1.46 6.43 9.20
C ARG A 55 2.91 6.07 9.44
N CYS A 56 3.17 4.78 9.59
CA CYS A 56 4.53 4.27 9.62
C CYS A 56 4.66 2.92 8.90
N ALA A 57 5.87 2.57 8.50
CA ALA A 57 6.21 1.28 7.91
C ALA A 57 7.68 0.91 8.17
N ALA A 58 7.99 -0.37 8.34
CA ALA A 58 9.39 -0.82 8.28
C ALA A 58 9.98 -0.47 6.91
N ALA A 59 11.19 0.08 6.89
CA ALA A 59 11.82 0.58 5.67
C ALA A 59 12.22 -0.54 4.70
N MET A 60 12.41 -1.76 5.20
CA MET A 60 12.63 -2.97 4.39
C MET A 60 11.57 -4.03 4.72
N LYS A 61 11.13 -4.79 3.71
CA LYS A 61 10.20 -5.91 3.87
C LYS A 61 10.61 -7.13 3.03
N PRO A 62 10.91 -8.30 3.62
CA PRO A 62 11.24 -8.51 5.03
C PRO A 62 12.68 -8.08 5.34
N TYR A 63 12.99 -7.93 6.62
CA TYR A 63 14.34 -8.12 7.13
C TYR A 63 14.59 -9.61 7.36
N LEU A 64 15.85 -10.02 7.27
CA LEU A 64 16.30 -11.37 7.53
C LEU A 64 17.23 -11.41 8.75
N GLU A 65 17.49 -12.60 9.27
CA GLU A 65 18.44 -12.83 10.37
C GLU A 65 19.84 -12.27 10.07
N GLU A 66 20.28 -12.36 8.82
CA GLU A 66 21.52 -11.72 8.34
C GLU A 66 21.53 -10.19 8.43
N ASP A 67 20.36 -9.54 8.53
CA ASP A 67 20.24 -8.08 8.68
C ASP A 67 20.31 -7.62 10.15
N VAL A 68 20.35 -8.53 11.14
CA VAL A 68 20.32 -8.15 12.57
C VAL A 68 21.47 -7.21 12.94
N GLY A 69 22.63 -7.38 12.30
CA GLY A 69 23.82 -6.54 12.48
C GLY A 69 23.86 -5.27 11.64
N THR A 70 22.88 -5.02 10.77
CA THR A 70 22.86 -3.87 9.85
C THR A 70 21.85 -2.80 10.31
N PRO A 71 21.98 -1.55 9.84
CA PRO A 71 21.00 -0.51 10.15
C PRO A 71 19.60 -0.86 9.61
N ALA A 72 18.60 -0.82 10.49
CA ALA A 72 17.19 -0.89 10.12
C ALA A 72 16.53 0.48 10.27
N GLY A 73 15.34 0.63 9.71
CA GLY A 73 14.62 1.90 9.73
C GLY A 73 13.11 1.72 9.76
N VAL A 74 12.42 2.68 10.35
CA VAL A 74 10.98 2.88 10.20
C VAL A 74 10.77 4.19 9.45
N LEU A 75 9.98 4.13 8.39
CA LEU A 75 9.54 5.30 7.64
C LEU A 75 8.27 5.84 8.30
N VAL A 76 8.23 7.15 8.46
CA VAL A 76 7.09 7.88 9.02
C VAL A 76 6.56 8.86 7.98
N ASP A 77 5.26 8.80 7.74
CA ASP A 77 4.52 9.80 6.96
C ASP A 77 3.67 10.64 7.92
N SER A 78 3.71 11.95 7.72
CA SER A 78 2.93 12.94 8.48
C SER A 78 2.21 13.99 7.60
N PRO A 79 1.62 13.62 6.44
CA PRO A 79 0.91 14.57 5.59
C PRO A 79 -0.24 15.24 6.32
N VAL A 80 -0.30 16.57 6.20
CA VAL A 80 -1.47 17.36 6.58
C VAL A 80 -2.36 17.49 5.34
N VAL A 81 -3.58 17.02 5.43
CA VAL A 81 -4.53 16.91 4.33
C VAL A 81 -5.83 17.63 4.65
N TYR A 82 -6.55 18.03 3.59
CA TYR A 82 -7.89 18.63 3.67
C TYR A 82 -8.93 17.72 3.00
N SER A 83 -8.66 16.41 3.04
CA SER A 83 -9.56 15.38 2.53
C SER A 83 -9.67 14.27 3.56
N VAL A 84 -10.89 13.78 3.75
CA VAL A 84 -11.21 12.71 4.69
C VAL A 84 -10.70 11.39 4.09
N ILE A 85 -9.44 11.07 4.39
CA ILE A 85 -8.81 9.80 4.02
C ILE A 85 -8.73 8.88 5.24
N SER A 86 -8.66 7.56 4.98
CA SER A 86 -8.60 6.57 6.05
C SER A 86 -7.42 6.81 7.00
N GLY A 87 -7.73 6.90 8.30
CA GLY A 87 -6.77 7.12 9.39
C GLY A 87 -6.27 8.56 9.54
N ALA A 88 -6.88 9.53 8.84
CA ALA A 88 -6.59 10.94 9.08
C ALA A 88 -7.42 11.46 10.25
N GLU A 89 -6.77 12.12 11.20
CA GLU A 89 -7.37 12.66 12.42
C GLU A 89 -7.20 14.19 12.47
N PRO A 90 -8.12 14.95 13.10
CA PRO A 90 -7.98 16.41 13.21
C PRO A 90 -6.67 16.85 13.88
N ILE A 91 -6.07 17.93 13.37
CA ILE A 91 -4.87 18.55 13.95
C ILE A 91 -5.04 20.06 14.14
N ASP A 92 -4.68 20.56 15.31
CA ASP A 92 -4.86 21.98 15.69
C ASP A 92 -3.61 22.78 15.30
N LEU A 93 -3.60 23.37 14.10
CA LEU A 93 -2.44 24.09 13.58
C LEU A 93 -2.46 25.59 13.95
N PRO A 94 -1.30 26.21 14.24
CA PRO A 94 -1.21 27.64 14.39
C PRO A 94 -1.47 28.34 13.05
N SER A 95 -1.90 29.61 13.10
CA SER A 95 -2.06 30.43 11.91
C SER A 95 -0.72 30.68 11.24
N GLY A 96 -0.59 30.35 9.95
CA GLY A 96 0.62 30.63 9.17
C GLY A 96 1.10 29.43 8.34
N PRO A 97 2.33 29.48 7.81
CA PRO A 97 2.92 28.39 7.07
C PRO A 97 3.15 27.16 7.94
N LEU A 98 2.92 25.96 7.37
CA LEU A 98 3.10 24.69 8.07
C LEU A 98 4.56 24.46 8.53
N SER A 99 5.54 25.02 7.82
CA SER A 99 6.96 24.96 8.20
C SER A 99 7.27 25.63 9.53
N SER A 100 6.39 26.50 10.02
CA SER A 100 6.48 27.17 11.32
C SER A 100 5.58 26.53 12.38
N ALA A 101 4.79 25.51 12.02
CA ALA A 101 3.84 24.86 12.90
C ALA A 101 4.50 23.83 13.86
N GLY A 102 5.81 23.61 13.76
CA GLY A 102 6.55 22.68 14.60
C GLY A 102 6.61 21.25 14.06
N ASN A 103 6.95 20.31 14.94
CA ASN A 103 7.21 18.91 14.62
C ASN A 103 6.35 17.98 15.49
N LEU A 104 6.16 16.76 15.02
CA LEU A 104 5.65 15.63 15.81
C LEU A 104 6.81 15.01 16.60
N ASP A 105 6.64 14.80 17.90
CA ASP A 105 7.53 13.93 18.68
C ASP A 105 7.05 12.49 18.53
N VAL A 106 7.79 11.72 17.73
CA VAL A 106 7.45 10.37 17.32
C VAL A 106 8.26 9.36 18.11
N THR A 107 7.58 8.38 18.70
CA THR A 107 8.16 7.21 19.35
C THR A 107 7.72 5.95 18.62
N VAL A 108 8.70 5.14 18.22
CA VAL A 108 8.47 3.79 17.68
C VAL A 108 8.82 2.78 18.76
N SER A 109 7.92 1.84 19.02
CA SER A 109 8.12 0.79 20.00
C SER A 109 7.71 -0.59 19.48
N LEU A 110 8.32 -1.60 20.08
CA LEU A 110 8.00 -3.01 19.84
C LEU A 110 7.87 -3.72 21.18
N ASN A 111 6.72 -4.33 21.45
CA ASN A 111 6.42 -5.01 22.71
C ASN A 111 6.72 -4.12 23.95
N GLY A 112 6.42 -2.83 23.88
CA GLY A 112 6.68 -1.85 24.95
C GLY A 112 8.12 -1.36 25.05
N LYS A 113 9.05 -1.89 24.25
CA LYS A 113 10.44 -1.38 24.17
C LYS A 113 10.54 -0.33 23.07
N THR A 114 11.01 0.87 23.41
CA THR A 114 11.34 1.91 22.44
C THR A 114 12.47 1.46 21.52
N LEU A 115 12.23 1.52 20.21
CA LEU A 115 13.22 1.25 19.16
C LEU A 115 13.85 2.53 18.62
N ALA A 116 13.04 3.57 18.41
CA ALA A 116 13.49 4.86 17.90
C ALA A 116 12.63 6.00 18.42
N LYS A 117 13.21 7.20 18.47
CA LYS A 117 12.52 8.47 18.72
C LYS A 117 13.08 9.57 17.83
N ALA A 118 12.21 10.42 17.29
CA ALA A 118 12.63 11.57 16.50
C ALA A 118 11.57 12.66 16.47
N LEU A 119 12.02 13.89 16.20
CA LEU A 119 11.13 14.99 15.81
C LEU A 119 10.90 14.93 14.30
N VAL A 120 9.68 14.58 13.89
CA VAL A 120 9.29 14.46 12.49
C VAL A 120 8.54 15.72 12.06
N PRO A 121 8.99 16.44 11.01
CA PRO A 121 8.26 17.61 10.50
C PRO A 121 6.83 17.26 10.09
N LEU A 122 5.93 18.23 10.14
CA LEU A 122 4.62 18.09 9.50
C LEU A 122 4.78 18.06 7.97
N ASN A 123 3.90 17.33 7.29
CA ASN A 123 3.96 17.10 5.85
C ASN A 123 5.24 16.42 5.37
N ALA A 124 5.83 15.58 6.21
CA ALA A 124 6.94 14.73 5.83
C ALA A 124 6.41 13.47 5.14
N SER A 125 7.19 12.98 4.17
CA SER A 125 6.98 11.69 3.52
C SER A 125 8.25 10.86 3.63
N ALA A 126 8.09 9.59 3.97
CA ALA A 126 9.15 8.61 4.15
C ALA A 126 10.29 9.10 5.08
N TYR A 127 9.97 9.85 6.14
CA TYR A 127 10.97 10.31 7.10
C TYR A 127 11.51 9.12 7.89
N GLU A 128 12.80 8.83 7.76
CA GLU A 128 13.39 7.62 8.31
C GLU A 128 13.86 7.80 9.76
N LEU A 129 13.38 6.91 10.63
CA LEU A 129 13.84 6.72 12.00
C LEU A 129 14.71 5.47 12.05
N PRO A 130 16.05 5.60 12.15
CA PRO A 130 16.94 4.46 12.23
C PRO A 130 16.80 3.74 13.58
N PHE A 131 16.88 2.42 13.56
CA PHE A 131 16.91 1.58 14.77
C PHE A 131 17.76 0.32 14.56
N SER A 132 18.04 -0.41 15.64
CA SER A 132 18.78 -1.68 15.59
C SER A 132 17.84 -2.87 15.75
N LEU A 133 18.05 -3.90 14.93
CA LEU A 133 17.38 -5.19 15.05
C LEU A 133 17.96 -6.08 16.16
N ASN A 134 19.03 -5.65 16.83
CA ASN A 134 19.65 -6.43 17.91
C ASN A 134 18.67 -6.73 19.05
N GLY A 135 18.59 -8.02 19.40
CA GLY A 135 17.66 -8.52 20.41
C GLY A 135 16.23 -8.75 19.93
N ILE A 136 15.95 -8.59 18.63
CA ILE A 136 14.72 -9.06 18.00
C ILE A 136 14.99 -10.47 17.45
N THR A 137 14.19 -11.44 17.88
CA THR A 137 14.35 -12.84 17.45
C THR A 137 13.73 -13.04 16.07
N PRO A 138 14.45 -13.59 15.07
CA PRO A 138 13.84 -13.92 13.79
C PRO A 138 12.71 -14.95 13.95
N GLN A 139 11.55 -14.69 13.34
CA GLN A 139 10.37 -15.57 13.40
C GLN A 139 9.50 -15.43 12.16
N MET A 140 8.71 -16.46 11.85
CA MET A 140 7.83 -16.46 10.67
C MET A 140 6.64 -15.50 10.80
N THR A 141 6.21 -15.21 12.03
CA THR A 141 5.11 -14.28 12.30
C THR A 141 5.64 -12.85 12.39
N PRO A 142 5.12 -11.89 11.62
CA PRO A 142 5.53 -10.50 11.74
C PRO A 142 5.28 -9.93 13.13
N TYR A 143 6.21 -9.11 13.61
CA TYR A 143 6.02 -8.28 14.78
C TYR A 143 5.08 -7.11 14.48
N ASN A 144 4.37 -6.63 15.49
CA ASN A 144 3.56 -5.42 15.40
C ASN A 144 4.31 -4.23 15.99
N LEU A 145 4.79 -3.32 15.14
CA LEU A 145 5.35 -2.04 15.55
C LEU A 145 4.23 -1.09 15.96
N SER A 146 4.41 -0.43 17.10
CA SER A 146 3.58 0.71 17.51
C SER A 146 4.33 2.00 17.22
N CYS A 147 3.68 2.92 16.53
CA CYS A 147 4.17 4.26 16.25
C CYS A 147 3.22 5.24 16.93
N GLU A 148 3.75 6.07 17.82
CA GLU A 148 3.00 7.10 18.51
C GLU A 148 3.63 8.45 18.20
N ALA A 149 2.80 9.44 17.90
CA ALA A 149 3.22 10.81 17.65
C ALA A 149 2.48 11.75 18.61
N THR A 150 3.20 12.67 19.21
CA THR A 150 2.61 13.77 19.98
C THR A 150 2.89 15.10 19.32
N TYR A 151 1.87 15.96 19.29
CA TYR A 151 1.95 17.30 18.73
C TYR A 151 1.54 18.31 19.79
N LEU A 152 2.36 19.32 20.01
CA LEU A 152 2.05 20.41 20.93
C LEU A 152 1.36 21.54 20.15
N ALA A 153 0.03 21.52 20.14
CA ALA A 153 -0.76 22.56 19.50
C ALA A 153 -0.65 23.86 20.30
N THR A 154 -0.29 24.94 19.61
CA THR A 154 -0.26 26.28 20.18
C THR A 154 -1.39 27.10 19.58
N ASN A 155 -2.51 27.17 20.31
CA ASN A 155 -3.63 28.00 19.89
C ASN A 155 -3.31 29.47 20.16
N SER A 156 -3.24 30.30 19.11
CA SER A 156 -2.96 31.74 19.27
C SER A 156 -4.12 32.52 19.91
N ALA A 157 -5.33 31.94 19.96
CA ALA A 157 -6.54 32.56 20.49
C ALA A 157 -6.81 32.28 21.98
N ALA A 158 -6.30 31.16 22.50
CA ALA A 158 -6.39 30.78 23.90
C ALA A 158 -4.98 30.42 24.31
N SER A 159 -4.36 31.20 25.21
CA SER A 159 -2.98 31.04 25.69
C SER A 159 -2.79 29.73 26.49
N SER A 160 -3.12 28.61 25.88
CA SER A 160 -3.13 27.25 26.39
C SER A 160 -2.61 26.34 25.28
N SER A 161 -1.56 25.58 25.59
CA SER A 161 -1.07 24.52 24.71
C SER A 161 -1.83 23.23 25.01
N SER A 162 -2.37 22.59 23.98
CA SER A 162 -2.96 21.24 24.07
C SER A 162 -2.03 20.23 23.40
N THR A 163 -1.87 19.06 24.01
CA THR A 163 -1.12 17.96 23.40
C THR A 163 -2.10 17.06 22.65
N GLN A 164 -1.91 16.92 21.35
CA GLN A 164 -2.64 15.96 20.51
C GLN A 164 -1.78 14.71 20.32
N THR A 165 -2.40 13.53 20.31
CA THR A 165 -1.69 12.24 20.15
C THR A 165 -2.28 11.48 18.97
N TYR A 166 -1.40 10.87 18.18
CA TYR A 166 -1.74 10.07 17.01
C TYR A 166 -1.04 8.72 17.11
N SER A 167 -1.69 7.67 16.62
CA SER A 167 -1.16 6.32 16.68
C SER A 167 -1.31 5.62 15.35
N ALA A 168 -0.28 4.87 14.97
CA ALA A 168 -0.26 3.99 13.81
C ALA A 168 0.44 2.68 14.17
N SER A 169 0.20 1.64 13.39
CA SER A 169 0.86 0.35 13.56
C SER A 169 1.35 -0.20 12.24
N ALA A 170 2.45 -0.94 12.27
CA ALA A 170 3.04 -1.54 11.07
C ALA A 170 3.59 -2.94 11.35
N ALA A 171 3.51 -3.82 10.36
CA ALA A 171 4.17 -5.11 10.42
C ALA A 171 5.69 -4.96 10.23
N LEU A 172 6.48 -5.51 11.15
CA LEU A 172 7.92 -5.70 11.04
C LEU A 172 8.20 -7.19 10.87
N SER A 173 8.57 -7.60 9.66
CA SER A 173 8.97 -8.98 9.37
C SER A 173 10.47 -9.12 9.53
N VAL A 174 10.91 -9.90 10.52
CA VAL A 174 12.30 -10.31 10.71
C VAL A 174 12.30 -11.84 10.64
N LEU A 175 12.68 -12.39 9.49
CA LEU A 175 12.55 -13.82 9.22
C LEU A 175 13.90 -14.55 9.43
N PRO A 176 13.89 -15.83 9.82
CA PRO A 176 15.10 -16.66 9.75
C PRO A 176 15.64 -16.73 8.32
N ASN A 177 16.94 -16.92 8.17
CA ASN A 177 17.51 -17.09 6.83
C ASN A 177 16.95 -18.37 6.17
N PRO A 178 16.55 -18.31 4.89
CA PRO A 178 16.07 -19.50 4.19
C PRO A 178 17.20 -20.51 3.97
N THR A 179 16.91 -21.80 4.09
CA THR A 179 17.90 -22.87 3.85
C THR A 179 17.89 -23.40 2.42
N ASN A 180 16.77 -23.29 1.71
CA ASN A 180 16.56 -23.86 0.37
C ASN A 180 15.72 -22.98 -0.56
N SER A 181 15.63 -21.68 -0.29
CA SER A 181 14.87 -20.72 -1.11
C SER A 181 15.59 -19.38 -1.21
N SER A 182 15.16 -18.55 -2.15
CA SER A 182 15.55 -17.14 -2.23
C SER A 182 14.52 -16.25 -1.54
N VAL A 183 14.96 -15.05 -1.16
CA VAL A 183 14.09 -14.00 -0.62
C VAL A 183 14.28 -12.76 -1.49
N THR A 184 13.17 -12.14 -1.87
CA THR A 184 13.15 -10.79 -2.42
C THR A 184 12.75 -9.84 -1.31
N LYS A 185 13.50 -8.76 -1.14
CA LYS A 185 13.19 -7.68 -0.20
C LYS A 185 12.55 -6.52 -0.98
N MET A 186 11.73 -5.73 -0.32
CA MET A 186 11.20 -4.47 -0.83
C MET A 186 11.74 -3.34 0.03
N ASP A 187 12.48 -2.42 -0.59
CA ASP A 187 12.92 -1.19 0.05
C ASP A 187 11.83 -0.12 -0.13
N LEU A 188 11.15 0.23 0.96
CA LEU A 188 10.08 1.21 0.92
C LEU A 188 10.58 2.65 0.81
N ARG A 189 11.89 2.90 0.96
CA ARG A 189 12.47 4.23 0.71
C ARG A 189 12.41 4.60 -0.75
N THR A 190 12.68 3.62 -1.61
CA THR A 190 12.82 3.80 -3.06
C THR A 190 11.69 3.14 -3.86
N GLY A 191 10.99 2.18 -3.26
CA GLY A 191 10.04 1.30 -3.94
C GLY A 191 10.71 0.16 -4.70
N ALA A 192 12.04 0.02 -4.61
CA ALA A 192 12.78 -1.02 -5.31
C ALA A 192 12.54 -2.41 -4.69
N LEU A 193 12.48 -3.43 -5.56
CA LEU A 193 12.65 -4.81 -5.14
C LEU A 193 14.14 -5.13 -5.15
N LEU A 194 14.63 -5.84 -4.14
CA LEU A 194 16.00 -6.26 -4.02
C LEU A 194 16.06 -7.79 -4.01
N ALA A 195 16.97 -8.37 -4.78
CA ALA A 195 17.20 -9.81 -4.77
C ALA A 195 18.69 -10.11 -4.86
N ARG A 196 19.08 -11.30 -4.40
CA ARG A 196 20.43 -11.82 -4.66
C ARG A 196 20.56 -12.26 -6.12
N PRO A 197 21.77 -12.19 -6.72
CA PRO A 197 22.01 -12.71 -8.05
C PRO A 197 21.58 -14.17 -8.21
N ALA A 198 20.88 -14.48 -9.30
CA ALA A 198 20.43 -15.84 -9.63
C ALA A 198 21.53 -16.72 -10.24
N THR A 199 22.78 -16.55 -9.80
CA THR A 199 23.95 -17.29 -10.28
C THR A 199 24.18 -18.60 -9.53
N GLY A 200 23.45 -18.82 -8.42
CA GLY A 200 23.68 -19.94 -7.49
C GLY A 200 24.92 -19.77 -6.61
N LEU A 201 25.68 -18.68 -6.77
CA LEU A 201 26.88 -18.38 -5.99
C LEU A 201 26.60 -17.48 -4.77
N GLY A 202 25.34 -17.09 -4.57
CA GLY A 202 24.97 -16.08 -3.59
C GLY A 202 25.36 -14.67 -4.05
N GLY A 203 25.48 -13.73 -3.09
CA GLY A 203 25.84 -12.34 -3.34
C GLY A 203 25.07 -11.36 -2.45
N GLU A 204 25.39 -10.08 -2.61
CA GLU A 204 24.66 -8.99 -1.98
C GLU A 204 23.28 -8.79 -2.61
N TYR A 205 22.40 -8.09 -1.90
CA TYR A 205 21.11 -7.71 -2.46
C TYR A 205 21.29 -6.55 -3.44
N GLU A 206 20.77 -6.72 -4.65
CA GLU A 206 20.81 -5.71 -5.70
C GLU A 206 19.39 -5.34 -6.15
N PRO A 207 19.13 -4.08 -6.53
CA PRO A 207 17.86 -3.67 -7.09
C PRO A 207 17.53 -4.44 -8.37
N ILE A 208 16.31 -4.96 -8.45
CA ILE A 208 15.75 -5.58 -9.63
C ILE A 208 14.58 -4.75 -10.15
N PHE A 209 14.51 -4.62 -11.48
CA PHE A 209 13.36 -4.05 -12.16
C PHE A 209 12.65 -5.18 -12.92
N PRO A 210 11.49 -5.67 -12.46
CA PRO A 210 10.84 -6.80 -13.11
C PRO A 210 10.28 -6.38 -14.47
N ILE A 211 10.90 -6.86 -15.55
CA ILE A 211 10.38 -6.71 -16.90
C ILE A 211 9.50 -7.93 -17.20
N GLY A 212 8.19 -7.68 -17.35
CA GLY A 212 7.25 -8.67 -17.85
C GLY A 212 6.99 -8.44 -19.33
N PHE A 213 6.97 -9.52 -20.12
CA PHE A 213 6.47 -9.49 -21.49
C PHE A 213 5.46 -10.61 -21.69
N TYR A 214 4.43 -10.32 -22.47
CA TYR A 214 3.48 -11.33 -22.93
C TYR A 214 3.89 -11.75 -24.33
N THR A 215 4.10 -13.06 -24.52
CA THR A 215 4.34 -13.63 -25.85
C THR A 215 3.60 -14.95 -26.00
N THR A 216 3.34 -15.36 -27.24
CA THR A 216 2.79 -16.68 -27.54
C THR A 216 3.91 -17.70 -27.65
N PHE A 217 3.70 -18.90 -27.09
CA PHE A 217 4.68 -19.97 -27.29
C PHE A 217 4.75 -20.36 -28.77
N ASP A 218 3.58 -20.68 -29.35
CA ASP A 218 3.48 -21.03 -30.75
C ASP A 218 3.72 -19.83 -31.67
N GLY A 219 4.54 -20.03 -32.69
CA GLY A 219 4.86 -19.04 -33.72
C GLY A 219 5.96 -18.04 -33.33
N TYR A 220 6.15 -17.76 -32.04
CA TYR A 220 7.17 -16.82 -31.56
C TYR A 220 8.30 -17.52 -30.79
N LEU A 221 8.04 -18.08 -29.60
CA LEU A 221 9.10 -18.75 -28.84
C LEU A 221 9.51 -20.08 -29.48
N SER A 222 8.57 -20.82 -30.07
CA SER A 222 8.87 -22.09 -30.73
C SER A 222 9.71 -21.94 -32.00
N THR A 223 9.78 -20.75 -32.58
CA THR A 223 10.61 -20.45 -33.76
C THR A 223 11.98 -19.91 -33.39
N ASN A 224 12.12 -19.25 -32.23
CA ASN A 224 13.40 -18.75 -31.74
C ASN A 224 13.43 -18.64 -30.21
N LEU A 225 13.93 -19.69 -29.54
CA LEU A 225 14.09 -19.70 -28.08
C LEU A 225 15.19 -18.74 -27.59
N SER A 226 16.17 -18.38 -28.44
CA SER A 226 17.22 -17.41 -28.09
C SER A 226 16.69 -15.98 -27.88
N ALA A 227 15.45 -15.69 -28.29
CA ALA A 227 14.79 -14.44 -27.91
C ALA A 227 14.66 -14.28 -26.38
N ILE A 228 14.60 -15.39 -25.63
CA ILE A 228 14.58 -15.37 -24.17
C ILE A 228 15.92 -14.88 -23.62
N ASP A 229 17.04 -15.30 -24.22
CA ASP A 229 18.37 -14.86 -23.80
C ASP A 229 18.58 -13.36 -24.04
N ILE A 230 18.10 -12.84 -25.18
CA ILE A 230 18.14 -11.40 -25.48
C ILE A 230 17.33 -10.61 -24.45
N LEU A 231 16.14 -11.08 -24.09
CA LEU A 231 15.29 -10.43 -23.10
C LEU A 231 15.94 -10.47 -21.71
N LYS A 232 16.57 -11.59 -21.35
CA LYS A 232 17.37 -11.71 -20.13
C LYS A 232 18.57 -10.76 -20.10
N GLU A 233 19.24 -10.53 -21.23
CA GLU A 233 20.32 -9.55 -21.34
C GLU A 233 19.81 -8.10 -21.21
N GLN A 234 18.55 -7.85 -21.54
CA GLN A 234 17.91 -6.53 -21.43
C GLN A 234 17.37 -6.22 -20.03
N GLY A 235 17.16 -7.24 -19.18
CA GLY A 235 16.71 -7.09 -17.79
C GLY A 235 15.86 -8.27 -17.31
#